data_AF-A0A967ALA0-F1
#
_entry.id   AF-A0A967ALA0-F1
#
_cell.length_a   1.000
_cell.length_b   1.000
_cell.length_c   1.000
_cell.angle_alpha   90.00
_cell.angle_beta   90.00
_cell.angle_gamma   90.00
#
_symmetry.space_group_name_H-M   'P 1'
#
loop_
_entity.id
_entity.type
_entity.pdbx_description
1 polymer ?
#
loop_
_entity_poly.entity_id
_entity_poly.type
_entity_poly.pdbx_seq_one_letter_code
_entity_poly.pdbx_strand_id
1 'polypeptide(L)'
;MTSIDLTPQLEEIRSKYPEYWRSQDAQREAQALWGNVPCNDAGVFETYEEVTIELQPYWTACVRIAPAPNGWYGFAVSYAYGLGGYGAAISVWNETAYTTREEALAAGISQLRRAYQRLIDCPWAPETQHTNAARMIALLDQQLSQSRQLSLF
;
A
#
# COMPACT_ATOMS: atom_id res chain seq x y z
N MET A 1 -9.49 5.50 12.62
CA MET A 1 -8.37 4.88 11.90
C MET A 1 -7.38 4.44 12.95
N THR A 2 -7.39 3.15 13.28
CA THR A 2 -6.47 2.56 14.24
C THR A 2 -5.32 1.94 13.46
N SER A 3 -4.25 2.70 13.29
CA SER A 3 -3.01 2.22 12.71
C SER A 3 -2.10 1.68 13.81
N ILE A 4 -1.38 0.62 13.50
CA ILE A 4 -0.36 0.01 14.36
C ILE A 4 0.99 0.38 13.76
N ASP A 5 1.79 1.13 14.51
CA ASP A 5 3.15 1.50 14.14
C ASP A 5 4.09 0.35 14.48
N LEU A 6 4.72 -0.22 13.45
CA LEU A 6 5.70 -1.30 13.55
C LEU A 6 7.13 -0.78 13.44
N THR A 7 7.33 0.52 13.20
CA THR A 7 8.65 1.13 13.02
C THR A 7 9.60 0.80 14.19
N PRO A 8 9.21 0.93 15.47
CA PRO A 8 10.11 0.65 16.59
C PRO A 8 10.62 -0.79 16.60
N GLN A 9 9.74 -1.77 16.37
CA GLN A 9 10.08 -3.19 16.36
C GLN A 9 10.93 -3.56 15.14
N LEU A 10 10.63 -2.97 13.98
CA LEU A 10 11.42 -3.19 12.77
C LEU A 10 12.82 -2.57 12.91
N GLU A 11 12.96 -1.39 13.53
CA GLU A 11 14.26 -0.78 13.82
C GLU A 11 15.07 -1.60 14.83
N GLU A 12 14.42 -2.21 15.83
CA GLU A 12 15.09 -3.16 16.74
C GLU A 12 15.66 -4.37 15.98
N ILE A 13 14.88 -4.95 15.05
CA ILE A 13 15.34 -6.04 14.20
C ILE A 13 16.49 -5.58 13.28
N ARG A 14 16.37 -4.42 12.64
CA ARG A 14 17.41 -3.84 11.77
C ARG A 14 18.72 -3.58 12.54
N SER A 15 18.63 -3.14 13.79
CA SER A 15 19.78 -2.93 14.68
C SER A 15 20.45 -4.23 15.10
N LYS A 16 19.64 -5.27 15.40
CA LYS A 16 20.13 -6.62 15.76
C LYS A 16 20.81 -7.33 14.58
N TYR A 17 20.35 -7.08 13.36
CA TYR A 17 20.86 -7.70 12.14
C TYR A 17 21.33 -6.61 11.14
N PRO A 18 22.62 -6.22 11.15
CA PRO A 18 23.15 -5.16 10.27
C PRO A 18 22.90 -5.36 8.77
N GLU A 19 22.69 -6.61 8.36
CA GLU A 19 22.36 -6.98 6.98
C GLU A 19 21.01 -7.69 6.90
N TYR A 20 20.01 -7.15 7.62
CA TYR A 20 18.68 -7.72 7.77
C TYR A 20 18.03 -8.10 6.44
N TRP A 21 18.27 -7.36 5.36
CA TRP A 21 17.71 -7.60 4.03
C TRP A 21 18.10 -8.96 3.42
N ARG A 22 19.19 -9.57 3.90
CA ARG A 22 19.66 -10.90 3.49
C ARG A 22 19.68 -11.92 4.62
N SER A 23 19.20 -11.55 5.81
CA SER A 23 19.18 -12.43 6.99
C SER A 23 17.84 -13.15 7.11
N GLN A 24 17.86 -14.48 7.02
CA GLN A 24 16.68 -15.31 7.27
C GLN A 24 16.17 -15.16 8.71
N ASP A 25 17.05 -14.92 9.68
CA ASP A 25 16.67 -14.71 11.07
C ASP A 25 15.91 -13.38 11.24
N ALA A 26 16.40 -12.32 10.59
CA ALA A 26 15.73 -11.03 10.60
C ALA A 26 14.34 -11.12 9.93
N GLN A 27 14.24 -11.84 8.82
CA GLN A 27 12.96 -12.06 8.16
C GLN A 27 11.98 -12.85 9.02
N ARG A 28 12.42 -13.92 9.69
CA ARG A 28 11.58 -14.69 10.62
C ARG A 28 11.07 -13.84 11.79
N GLU A 29 11.91 -12.99 12.35
CA GLU A 29 11.49 -12.06 13.41
C GLU A 29 10.48 -11.02 12.91
N ALA A 30 10.71 -10.45 11.72
CA ALA A 30 9.75 -9.53 11.11
C ALA A 30 8.43 -10.23 10.79
N GLN A 31 8.46 -11.45 10.26
CA GLN A 31 7.27 -12.27 9.96
C GLN A 31 6.46 -12.60 11.23
N ALA A 32 7.14 -12.82 12.36
CA ALA A 32 6.48 -13.08 13.64
C ALA A 32 5.66 -11.87 14.13
N LEU A 33 6.10 -10.63 13.85
CA LEU A 33 5.30 -9.43 14.14
C LEU A 33 3.93 -9.47 13.45
N TRP A 34 3.88 -10.04 12.24
CA TRP A 34 2.68 -10.22 11.44
C TRP A 34 1.94 -11.54 11.73
N GLY A 35 2.17 -12.17 12.89
CA GLY A 35 1.49 -13.41 13.25
C GLY A 35 1.89 -14.62 12.40
N ASN A 36 3.12 -14.64 11.90
CA ASN A 36 3.64 -15.69 11.00
C ASN A 36 2.87 -15.80 9.68
N VAL A 37 2.52 -14.65 9.09
CA VAL A 37 1.86 -14.57 7.77
C VAL A 37 2.67 -15.32 6.69
N PRO A 38 2.04 -16.09 5.80
CA PRO A 38 2.73 -16.70 4.65
C PRO A 38 3.37 -15.63 3.77
N CYS A 39 4.68 -15.75 3.55
CA CYS A 39 5.46 -14.84 2.73
C CYS A 39 6.62 -15.59 2.05
N ASN A 40 7.10 -15.06 0.93
CA ASN A 40 8.26 -15.61 0.23
C ASN A 40 9.60 -15.30 0.96
N ASP A 41 10.72 -15.76 0.39
CA ASP A 41 12.08 -15.54 0.92
C ASP A 41 12.55 -14.07 0.95
N ALA A 42 11.75 -13.14 0.44
CA ALA A 42 11.98 -11.70 0.55
C ALA A 42 11.02 -11.04 1.57
N GLY A 43 10.21 -11.82 2.26
CA GLY A 43 9.21 -11.34 3.21
C GLY A 43 7.97 -10.73 2.53
N VAL A 44 7.77 -10.94 1.23
CA VAL A 44 6.59 -10.45 0.49
C VAL A 44 5.42 -11.41 0.69
N PHE A 45 4.25 -10.87 1.01
CA PHE A 45 3.06 -11.67 1.31
C PHE A 45 2.58 -12.40 0.04
N GLU A 46 2.20 -13.67 0.20
CA GLU A 46 1.83 -14.52 -0.93
C GLU A 46 0.39 -14.31 -1.40
N THR A 47 -0.50 -13.89 -0.49
CA THR A 47 -1.92 -13.71 -0.78
C THR A 47 -2.36 -12.29 -0.44
N TYR A 48 -3.06 -11.67 -1.39
CA TYR A 48 -3.66 -10.35 -1.25
C TYR A 48 -4.81 -10.22 -2.24
N GLU A 49 -5.74 -9.33 -1.93
CA GLU A 49 -6.70 -8.84 -2.91
C GLU A 49 -6.14 -7.59 -3.60
N GLU A 50 -6.66 -7.28 -4.80
CA GLU A 50 -6.34 -6.06 -5.53
C GLU A 50 -7.62 -5.24 -5.76
N VAL A 51 -7.56 -3.96 -5.41
CA VAL A 51 -8.57 -2.97 -5.79
C VAL A 51 -7.95 -2.05 -6.83
N THR A 52 -8.27 -2.31 -8.09
CA THR A 52 -7.71 -1.59 -9.24
C THR A 52 -8.74 -0.65 -9.85
N ILE A 53 -8.34 0.60 -10.05
CA ILE A 53 -9.10 1.64 -10.73
C ILE A 53 -8.35 1.99 -12.00
N GLU A 54 -9.05 1.88 -13.13
CA GLU A 54 -8.54 2.25 -14.44
C GLU A 54 -9.27 3.49 -14.94
N LEU A 55 -8.52 4.51 -15.35
CA LEU A 55 -9.09 5.70 -15.98
C LEU A 55 -9.14 5.55 -17.50
N GLN A 56 -8.04 5.06 -18.08
CA GLN A 56 -7.81 4.84 -19.50
C GLN A 56 -6.51 4.02 -19.67
N PRO A 57 -6.13 3.58 -20.90
CA PRO A 57 -4.88 2.86 -21.11
C PRO A 57 -3.68 3.60 -20.49
N TYR A 58 -2.84 2.86 -19.79
CA TYR A 58 -1.67 3.36 -19.08
C TYR A 58 -1.97 4.34 -17.93
N TRP A 59 -3.23 4.43 -17.45
CA TRP A 59 -3.62 5.19 -16.27
C TRP A 59 -4.35 4.28 -15.28
N THR A 60 -3.59 3.70 -14.36
CA THR A 60 -4.09 2.71 -13.40
C THR A 60 -3.63 3.06 -11.99
N ALA A 61 -4.49 2.81 -11.02
CA ALA A 61 -4.21 2.95 -9.60
C ALA A 61 -4.68 1.67 -8.90
N CYS A 62 -3.81 1.00 -8.16
CA CYS A 62 -4.09 -0.27 -7.53
C CYS A 62 -3.65 -0.25 -6.06
N VAL A 63 -4.57 -0.65 -5.18
CA VAL A 63 -4.27 -0.95 -3.78
C VAL A 63 -4.29 -2.47 -3.62
N ARG A 64 -3.18 -3.04 -3.18
CA ARG A 64 -3.10 -4.43 -2.72
C ARG A 64 -3.37 -4.44 -1.23
N ILE A 65 -4.20 -5.35 -0.75
CA ILE A 65 -4.52 -5.47 0.68
C ILE A 65 -4.38 -6.94 1.08
N ALA A 66 -3.71 -7.20 2.20
CA ALA A 66 -3.52 -8.55 2.69
C ALA A 66 -3.89 -8.64 4.18
N PRO A 67 -4.71 -9.62 4.57
CA PRO A 67 -4.89 -9.96 5.98
C PRO A 67 -3.66 -10.74 6.49
N ALA A 68 -3.32 -10.51 7.75
CA ALA A 68 -2.35 -11.28 8.50
C ALA A 68 -3.05 -12.15 9.57
N PRO A 69 -2.48 -13.30 9.98
CA PRO A 69 -3.12 -14.21 10.94
C PRO A 69 -3.45 -13.61 12.31
N ASN A 70 -2.75 -12.55 12.72
CA ASN A 70 -3.02 -11.81 13.97
C ASN A 70 -4.18 -10.80 13.86
N GLY A 71 -4.92 -10.80 12.74
CA GLY A 71 -6.07 -9.93 12.50
C GLY A 71 -5.71 -8.55 11.95
N TRP A 72 -4.45 -8.30 11.62
CA TRP A 72 -4.01 -7.04 11.02
C TRP A 72 -4.11 -7.07 9.50
N TYR A 73 -4.05 -5.88 8.91
CA TYR A 73 -4.06 -5.68 7.47
C TYR A 73 -2.85 -4.85 7.05
N GLY A 74 -2.10 -5.36 6.08
CA GLY A 74 -1.09 -4.61 5.34
C GLY A 74 -1.64 -4.14 4.01
N PHE A 75 -1.07 -3.06 3.47
CA PHE A 75 -1.36 -2.64 2.10
C PHE A 75 -0.09 -2.23 1.36
N ALA A 76 -0.16 -2.27 0.03
CA ALA A 76 0.82 -1.67 -0.84
C ALA A 76 0.09 -1.05 -2.04
N VAL A 77 0.72 -0.09 -2.69
CA VAL A 77 0.13 0.58 -3.85
C VAL A 77 1.00 0.39 -5.08
N SER A 78 0.35 0.33 -6.23
CA SER A 78 0.99 0.54 -7.51
C SER A 78 0.15 1.48 -8.35
N TYR A 79 0.80 2.26 -9.19
CA TYR A 79 0.13 3.13 -10.14
C TYR A 79 0.97 3.28 -11.40
N ALA A 80 0.29 3.50 -12.52
CA ALA A 80 0.89 3.87 -13.78
C ALA A 80 0.18 5.10 -14.36
N TYR A 81 0.95 5.92 -15.06
CA TYR A 81 0.49 7.02 -15.90
C TYR A 81 1.38 7.04 -17.15
N GLY A 82 0.99 7.78 -18.20
CA GLY A 82 1.64 7.68 -19.51
C GLY A 82 3.16 7.97 -19.56
N LEU A 83 3.75 8.54 -18.51
CA LEU A 83 5.18 8.88 -18.44
C LEU A 83 5.92 8.18 -17.28
N GLY A 84 5.25 7.36 -16.49
CA GLY A 84 5.87 6.75 -15.32
C GLY A 84 4.93 5.91 -14.48
N GLY A 85 5.46 5.42 -13.37
CA GLY A 85 4.69 4.60 -12.45
C GLY A 85 5.50 4.24 -11.22
N TYR A 86 4.86 3.49 -10.35
CA TYR A 86 5.43 2.99 -9.12
C TYR A 86 4.74 1.68 -8.77
N GLY A 87 5.47 0.78 -8.14
CA GLY A 87 4.90 -0.43 -7.55
C GLY A 87 5.65 -0.80 -6.28
N ALA A 88 4.90 -1.16 -5.26
CA ALA A 88 5.41 -1.80 -4.07
C ALA A 88 4.65 -3.13 -3.83
N ALA A 89 5.34 -4.04 -3.15
CA ALA A 89 4.74 -5.26 -2.64
C ALA A 89 4.37 -5.06 -1.16
N ILE A 90 3.38 -5.83 -0.68
CA ILE A 90 3.10 -5.92 0.75
C ILE A 90 4.13 -6.87 1.35
N SER A 91 4.82 -6.45 2.40
CA SER A 91 5.87 -7.25 3.02
C SER A 91 5.87 -7.16 4.53
N VAL A 92 6.60 -8.07 5.16
CA VAL A 92 6.83 -8.07 6.62
C VAL A 92 7.57 -6.82 7.10
N TRP A 93 8.18 -6.07 6.17
CA TRP A 93 8.90 -4.82 6.43
C TRP A 93 8.02 -3.57 6.31
N ASN A 94 6.72 -3.72 6.06
CA ASN A 94 5.79 -2.60 6.10
C ASN A 94 5.73 -2.02 7.54
N GLU A 95 5.92 -0.72 7.66
CA GLU A 95 6.03 -0.03 8.95
C GLU A 95 4.68 0.27 9.60
N THR A 96 3.58 0.04 8.89
CA THR A 96 2.24 0.29 9.39
C THR A 96 1.30 -0.85 9.04
N ALA A 97 0.58 -1.31 10.05
CA ALA A 97 -0.54 -2.23 9.89
C ALA A 97 -1.86 -1.56 10.32
N TYR A 98 -2.98 -2.14 9.91
CA TYR A 98 -4.33 -1.63 10.22
C TYR A 98 -5.19 -2.70 10.86
N THR A 99 -6.16 -2.29 11.66
CA THR A 99 -7.05 -3.24 12.34
C THR A 99 -8.21 -3.73 11.48
N THR A 100 -8.50 -3.04 10.37
CA THR A 100 -9.52 -3.47 9.40
C THR A 100 -9.04 -3.32 7.97
N ARG A 101 -9.69 -4.08 7.08
CA ARG A 101 -9.50 -4.01 5.63
C ARG A 101 -9.81 -2.60 5.10
N GLU A 102 -10.89 -1.98 5.57
CA GLU A 102 -11.37 -0.67 5.12
C GLU A 102 -10.39 0.44 5.51
N GLU A 103 -9.75 0.33 6.67
CA GLU A 103 -8.69 1.25 7.10
C GLU A 103 -7.45 1.12 6.22
N ALA A 104 -7.02 -0.10 5.91
CA ALA A 104 -5.93 -0.35 4.98
C ALA A 104 -6.23 0.17 3.56
N LEU A 105 -7.45 -0.05 3.06
CA LEU A 105 -7.90 0.48 1.77
C LEU A 105 -7.89 2.01 1.77
N ALA A 106 -8.43 2.65 2.82
CA ALA A 106 -8.47 4.10 2.93
C ALA A 106 -7.07 4.71 2.97
N ALA A 107 -6.12 4.06 3.65
CA ALA A 107 -4.73 4.48 3.67
C ALA A 107 -4.06 4.32 2.29
N GLY A 108 -4.28 3.21 1.61
CA GLY A 108 -3.81 2.98 0.24
C GLY A 108 -4.34 4.00 -0.76
N ILE A 109 -5.65 4.28 -0.74
CA ILE A 109 -6.28 5.32 -1.55
C ILE A 109 -5.66 6.68 -1.23
N SER A 110 -5.46 7.01 0.05
CA SER A 110 -4.83 8.27 0.45
C SER A 110 -3.40 8.41 -0.08
N GLN A 111 -2.63 7.31 -0.11
CA GLN A 111 -1.29 7.30 -0.69
C GLN A 111 -1.32 7.50 -2.21
N LEU A 112 -2.24 6.85 -2.92
CA LEU A 112 -2.45 7.04 -4.36
C LEU A 112 -2.86 8.47 -4.68
N ARG A 113 -3.78 9.06 -3.92
CA ARG A 113 -4.18 10.46 -4.08
C ARG A 113 -2.99 11.40 -3.97
N ARG A 114 -2.13 11.22 -2.95
CA ARG A 114 -0.89 12.00 -2.81
C ARG A 114 0.05 11.81 -4.02
N ALA A 115 0.14 10.60 -4.56
CA ALA A 115 0.97 10.34 -5.74
C ALA A 115 0.48 11.11 -6.97
N TYR A 116 -0.82 11.08 -7.26
CA TYR A 116 -1.40 11.84 -8.37
C TYR A 116 -1.42 13.36 -8.11
N GLN A 117 -1.59 13.78 -6.86
CA GLN A 117 -1.50 15.20 -6.51
C GLN A 117 -0.10 15.76 -6.82
N ARG A 118 0.97 15.01 -6.49
CA ARG A 118 2.33 15.41 -6.89
C ARG A 118 2.52 15.54 -8.40
N LEU A 119 1.76 14.79 -9.20
CA LEU A 119 1.78 14.93 -10.66
C LEU A 119 1.09 16.22 -11.11
N ILE A 120 -0.02 16.61 -10.47
CA ILE A 120 -0.69 17.91 -10.67
C ILE A 120 0.24 19.06 -10.29
N ASP A 121 0.91 18.94 -9.14
CA ASP A 121 1.79 19.98 -8.60
C ASP A 121 3.13 20.07 -9.37
N CYS A 122 3.43 19.12 -10.25
CA CYS A 122 4.65 19.11 -11.07
C CYS A 122 4.54 20.15 -12.20
N PRO A 123 5.32 21.25 -12.15
CA PRO A 123 5.16 22.37 -13.08
C PRO A 123 5.62 22.02 -14.51
N TRP A 124 6.40 20.96 -14.67
CA TRP A 124 6.94 20.53 -15.97
C TRP A 124 6.14 19.39 -16.59
N ALA A 125 5.13 18.85 -15.90
CA ALA A 125 4.28 17.82 -16.46
C ALA A 125 3.32 18.45 -17.50
N PRO A 126 3.05 17.77 -18.64
CA PRO A 126 2.07 18.24 -19.61
C PRO A 126 0.68 18.42 -18.99
N GLU A 127 -0.10 19.40 -19.46
CA GLU A 127 -1.46 19.68 -18.97
C GLU A 127 -2.39 18.45 -19.02
N THR A 128 -2.20 17.59 -20.02
CA THR A 128 -2.93 16.31 -20.15
C THR A 128 -2.66 15.37 -18.97
N GLN A 129 -1.46 15.39 -18.39
CA GLN A 129 -1.12 14.65 -17.18
C GLN A 129 -1.82 15.26 -15.96
N HIS A 130 -1.85 16.59 -15.83
CA HIS A 130 -2.57 17.26 -14.74
C HIS A 130 -4.06 16.92 -14.76
N THR A 131 -4.68 17.00 -15.94
CA THR A 131 -6.11 16.71 -16.11
C THR A 131 -6.44 15.26 -15.77
N ASN A 132 -5.65 14.31 -16.28
CA ASN A 132 -5.89 12.90 -15.98
C ASN A 132 -5.59 12.54 -14.52
N ALA A 133 -4.59 13.17 -13.90
CA ALA A 133 -4.33 13.02 -12.47
C ALA A 133 -5.52 13.51 -11.63
N ALA A 134 -6.10 14.67 -11.96
CA ALA A 134 -7.30 15.18 -11.29
C ALA A 134 -8.51 14.23 -11.45
N ARG A 135 -8.71 13.69 -12.66
CA ARG A 135 -9.75 12.68 -12.93
C ARG A 135 -9.52 11.39 -12.13
N MET A 136 -8.28 10.93 -12.03
CA MET A 136 -7.94 9.74 -11.24
C MET A 136 -8.20 9.96 -9.74
N ILE A 137 -7.87 11.15 -9.21
CA ILE A 137 -8.21 11.50 -7.81
C ILE A 137 -9.72 11.45 -7.59
N ALA A 138 -10.53 11.95 -8.53
CA ALA A 138 -11.99 11.87 -8.41
C ALA A 138 -12.51 10.42 -8.38
N LEU A 139 -11.95 9.51 -9.20
CA LEU A 139 -12.28 8.09 -9.16
C LEU A 139 -11.87 7.42 -7.84
N LEU A 140 -10.69 7.77 -7.33
CA LEU A 140 -10.20 7.30 -6.02
C LEU A 140 -11.14 7.73 -4.88
N ASP A 141 -11.62 8.98 -4.91
CA ASP A 141 -12.57 9.50 -3.92
C ASP A 141 -13.95 8.83 -4.02
N GLN A 142 -14.40 8.52 -5.24
CA GLN A 142 -15.61 7.73 -5.46
C GLN A 142 -15.48 6.32 -4.88
N GLN A 143 -14.35 5.64 -5.14
CA GLN A 143 -14.09 4.30 -4.61
C GLN A 143 -14.11 4.28 -3.08
N LEU A 144 -13.46 5.27 -2.44
CA LEU A 144 -13.45 5.39 -0.99
C LEU A 144 -14.85 5.59 -0.41
N SER A 145 -15.68 6.39 -1.09
CA SER A 145 -17.06 6.65 -0.67
C SER A 145 -17.94 5.39 -0.78
N GLN A 146 -17.82 4.65 -1.89
CA GLN A 146 -18.55 3.39 -2.10
C GLN A 146 -18.17 2.33 -1.07
N SER A 147 -16.87 2.18 -0.78
CA SER A 147 -16.40 1.21 0.20
C SER A 147 -16.95 1.47 1.60
N ARG A 148 -17.13 2.74 1.99
CA ARG A 148 -17.70 3.11 3.28
C ARG A 148 -19.20 2.85 3.37
N GLN A 149 -19.93 2.96 2.26
CA GLN A 149 -21.37 2.67 2.24
C GLN A 149 -21.64 1.17 2.41
N LEU A 150 -20.78 0.32 1.86
CA LEU A 150 -20.91 -1.14 1.98
C LEU A 150 -20.58 -1.67 3.38
N SER A 151 -19.77 -0.95 4.17
CA SER A 151 -19.40 -1.35 5.54
C SER A 151 -20.43 -0.96 6.62
N LEU A 152 -21.54 -0.31 6.25
CA LEU A 152 -22.58 0.18 7.18
C LEU A 152 -23.82 -0.74 7.27
N PHE A 153 -23.81 -1.88 6.58
CA PHE A 153 -24.85 -2.91 6.59
C PHE A 153 -24.31 -4.22 7.15
#